data_AF-A0A0M8KR98-F1
#
_entry.id   AF-A0A0M8KR98-F1
#
_cell.length_a   1.000
_cell.length_b   1.000
_cell.length_c   1.000
_cell.angle_alpha   90.00
_cell.angle_beta   90.00
_cell.angle_gamma   90.00
#
_symmetry.space_group_name_H-M   'P 1'
#
loop_
_entity.id
_entity.type
_entity.pdbx_description
1 polymer ?
#
loop_
_entity_poly.entity_id
_entity_poly.type
_entity_poly.pdbx_seq_one_letter_code
_entity_poly.pdbx_strand_id
1 'polypeptide(L)'
;MLAQHQMNKKLESISRVLVDLQSRADQEERSILATASRQASKVAGYLLDQASIPSISSASHAFGELDTLTNSYISRLDRWSGAVAKHADADRVYAPDLLKELVGKRDDPTVDFERMVAQTYEALALRARVVVLEKVAAEFSNPHRSLSHIEGVLRSELSDIAENQSRLVRLLEDLSVMQLDSSKVPVAFAGKGTLTARTSFSLLSRMLHSAPDGIPILSESDQTVLELEPGTGGMKVVKPAE
;
A
#
# COMPACT_ATOMS: atom_id res chain seq x y z
N MET A 1 -48.24 3.99 13.82
CA MET A 1 -47.28 2.87 13.78
C MET A 1 -46.87 2.43 12.37
N LEU A 2 -47.75 2.50 11.35
CA LEU A 2 -47.42 2.13 9.96
C LEU A 2 -46.33 2.98 9.29
N ALA A 3 -46.30 4.30 9.53
CA ALA A 3 -45.30 5.20 8.95
C ALA A 3 -43.87 4.91 9.46
N GLN A 4 -43.73 4.60 10.76
CA GLN A 4 -42.43 4.22 11.36
C GLN A 4 -41.91 2.90 10.78
N HIS A 5 -42.81 1.93 10.58
CA HIS A 5 -42.46 0.64 9.98
C HIS A 5 -42.02 0.78 8.51
N GLN A 6 -42.71 1.62 7.72
CA GLN A 6 -42.31 1.91 6.34
C GLN A 6 -40.98 2.67 6.26
N MET A 7 -40.73 3.60 7.18
CA MET A 7 -39.45 4.31 7.30
C MET A 7 -38.30 3.36 7.63
N ASN A 8 -38.49 2.48 8.62
CA ASN A 8 -37.49 1.47 8.98
C ASN A 8 -37.19 0.52 7.80
N LYS A 9 -38.22 0.08 7.06
CA LYS A 9 -38.05 -0.77 5.87
C LYS A 9 -37.25 -0.08 4.75
N LYS A 10 -37.45 1.23 4.56
CA LYS A 10 -36.67 2.02 3.60
C LYS A 10 -35.21 2.18 4.05
N LEU A 11 -34.97 2.46 5.32
CA LEU A 11 -33.62 2.57 5.89
C LEU A 11 -32.86 1.24 5.79
N GLU A 12 -33.54 0.13 6.04
CA GLU A 12 -32.96 -1.21 5.91
C GLU A 12 -32.63 -1.54 4.45
N SER A 13 -33.47 -1.15 3.50
CA SER A 13 -33.19 -1.28 2.07
C SER A 13 -31.99 -0.45 1.64
N ILE A 14 -31.86 0.78 2.13
CA ILE A 14 -30.70 1.65 1.86
C ILE A 14 -29.44 1.03 2.46
N SER A 15 -29.51 0.54 3.69
CA SER A 15 -28.38 -0.14 4.35
C SER A 15 -27.91 -1.34 3.55
N ARG A 16 -28.83 -2.17 3.02
CA ARG A 16 -28.48 -3.32 2.17
C ARG A 16 -27.79 -2.90 0.87
N VAL A 17 -28.34 -1.90 0.18
CA VAL A 17 -27.72 -1.38 -1.05
C VAL A 17 -26.31 -0.82 -0.78
N LEU A 18 -26.11 -0.15 0.35
CA LEU A 18 -24.79 0.35 0.73
C LEU A 18 -23.78 -0.78 0.97
N VAL A 19 -24.19 -1.86 1.66
CA VAL A 19 -23.34 -3.05 1.86
C VAL A 19 -22.98 -3.71 0.53
N ASP A 20 -23.94 -3.86 -0.37
CA ASP A 20 -23.71 -4.45 -1.70
C ASP A 20 -22.75 -3.60 -2.55
N LEU A 21 -22.91 -2.28 -2.53
CA LEU A 21 -22.01 -1.34 -3.21
C LEU A 21 -20.59 -1.43 -2.64
N GLN A 22 -20.47 -1.52 -1.32
CA GLN A 22 -19.18 -1.63 -0.65
C GLN A 22 -18.46 -2.94 -0.98
N SER A 23 -19.19 -4.06 -1.00
CA SER A 23 -18.65 -5.35 -1.44
C SER A 23 -18.17 -5.32 -2.90
N ARG A 24 -18.93 -4.67 -3.79
CA ARG A 24 -18.53 -4.48 -5.19
C ARG A 24 -17.27 -3.63 -5.32
N ALA A 25 -17.18 -2.52 -4.57
CA ALA A 25 -15.98 -1.70 -4.54
C ALA A 25 -14.76 -2.49 -4.04
N ASP A 26 -14.90 -3.24 -2.94
CA ASP A 26 -13.83 -4.08 -2.39
C ASP A 26 -13.38 -5.15 -3.43
N GLN A 27 -14.30 -5.69 -4.23
CA GLN A 27 -14.00 -6.64 -5.30
C GLN A 27 -13.33 -5.98 -6.51
N GLU A 28 -13.74 -4.77 -6.87
CA GLU A 28 -13.14 -3.97 -7.94
C GLU A 28 -11.69 -3.60 -7.61
N GLU A 29 -11.43 -3.11 -6.40
CA GLU A 29 -10.08 -2.81 -5.91
C GLU A 29 -9.15 -4.04 -6.03
N ARG A 30 -9.63 -5.21 -5.60
CA ARG A 30 -8.88 -6.48 -5.74
C ARG A 30 -8.64 -6.88 -7.19
N SER A 31 -9.62 -6.65 -8.06
CA SER A 31 -9.49 -6.94 -9.50
C SER A 31 -8.41 -6.07 -10.15
N ILE A 32 -8.35 -4.79 -9.76
CA ILE A 32 -7.32 -3.85 -10.22
C ILE A 32 -5.94 -4.34 -9.77
N LEU A 33 -5.74 -4.63 -8.47
CA LEU A 33 -4.46 -5.13 -7.94
C LEU A 33 -4.01 -6.41 -8.66
N ALA A 34 -4.91 -7.39 -8.81
CA ALA A 34 -4.60 -8.64 -9.48
C ALA A 34 -4.26 -8.44 -10.97
N THR A 35 -4.95 -7.51 -11.64
CA THR A 35 -4.70 -7.21 -13.05
C THR A 35 -3.37 -6.50 -13.23
N ALA A 36 -3.09 -5.46 -12.43
CA ALA A 36 -1.82 -4.75 -12.45
C ALA A 36 -0.64 -5.68 -12.13
N SER A 37 -0.79 -6.57 -11.14
CA SER A 37 0.22 -7.58 -10.81
C SER A 37 0.53 -8.51 -11.99
N ARG A 38 -0.50 -9.07 -12.64
CA ARG A 38 -0.31 -9.91 -13.84
C ARG A 38 0.37 -9.16 -14.97
N GLN A 39 0.01 -7.89 -15.20
CA GLN A 39 0.64 -7.08 -16.26
C GLN A 39 2.08 -6.72 -15.91
N ALA A 40 2.39 -6.39 -14.65
CA ALA A 40 3.74 -6.15 -14.19
C ALA A 40 4.64 -7.38 -14.43
N SER A 41 4.17 -8.59 -14.12
CA SER A 41 4.91 -9.82 -14.42
C SER A 41 5.16 -10.03 -15.93
N LYS A 42 4.17 -9.72 -16.78
CA LYS A 42 4.34 -9.82 -18.24
C LYS A 42 5.36 -8.81 -18.77
N VAL A 43 5.26 -7.56 -18.33
CA VAL A 43 6.20 -6.50 -18.72
C VAL A 43 7.61 -6.84 -18.27
N ALA A 44 7.77 -7.33 -17.03
CA ALA A 44 9.06 -7.81 -16.54
C ALA A 44 9.63 -8.92 -17.44
N GLY A 45 8.81 -9.89 -17.84
CA GLY A 45 9.21 -10.92 -18.81
C GLY A 45 9.70 -10.35 -20.13
N TYR A 46 8.94 -9.44 -20.75
CA TYR A 46 9.35 -8.79 -22.00
C TYR A 46 10.68 -8.05 -21.86
N LEU A 47 10.87 -7.29 -20.77
CA LEU A 47 12.11 -6.56 -20.54
C LEU A 47 13.31 -7.48 -20.31
N LEU A 48 13.12 -8.60 -19.58
CA LEU A 48 14.18 -9.61 -19.37
C LEU A 48 14.59 -10.30 -20.69
N ASP A 49 13.61 -10.58 -21.54
CA ASP A 49 13.84 -11.19 -22.85
C ASP A 49 14.37 -10.18 -23.89
N GLN A 50 14.57 -8.91 -23.51
CA GLN A 50 14.89 -7.79 -24.40
C GLN A 50 13.90 -7.65 -25.57
N ALA A 51 12.66 -8.09 -25.33
CA ALA A 51 11.58 -8.03 -26.29
C ALA A 51 10.87 -6.67 -26.18
N SER A 52 10.43 -6.15 -27.32
CA SER A 52 9.57 -4.98 -27.33
C SER A 52 8.23 -5.32 -26.67
N ILE A 53 7.76 -4.45 -25.77
CA ILE A 53 6.43 -4.57 -25.18
C ILE A 53 5.40 -4.35 -26.30
N PRO A 54 4.49 -5.31 -26.55
CA PRO A 54 3.51 -5.17 -27.62
C PRO A 54 2.66 -3.90 -27.44
N SER A 55 2.43 -3.14 -28.52
CA SER A 55 1.59 -1.92 -28.49
C SER A 55 0.14 -2.18 -28.08
N ILE A 56 -0.35 -3.41 -28.28
CA ILE A 56 -1.67 -3.89 -27.83
C ILE A 56 -1.69 -4.35 -26.36
N SER A 57 -0.57 -4.19 -25.63
CA SER A 57 -0.50 -4.56 -24.22
C SER A 57 -1.48 -3.72 -23.39
N SER A 58 -2.23 -4.38 -22.52
CA SER A 58 -3.10 -3.71 -21.55
C SER A 58 -2.36 -3.22 -20.29
N ALA A 59 -1.03 -3.27 -20.29
CA ALA A 59 -0.19 -2.84 -19.17
C ALA A 59 -0.41 -1.37 -18.81
N SER A 60 -0.37 -0.45 -19.79
CA SER A 60 -0.54 0.98 -19.52
C SER A 60 -1.89 1.31 -18.88
N HIS A 61 -2.96 0.62 -19.30
CA HIS A 61 -4.28 0.76 -18.68
C HIS A 61 -4.29 0.26 -17.24
N ALA A 62 -3.79 -0.95 -17.01
CA ALA A 62 -3.74 -1.54 -15.67
C ALA A 62 -2.87 -0.73 -14.69
N PHE A 63 -1.79 -0.13 -15.20
CA PHE A 63 -0.90 0.74 -14.41
C PHE A 63 -1.57 2.09 -14.08
N GLY A 64 -2.34 2.67 -15.00
CA GLY A 64 -3.14 3.86 -14.72
C GLY A 64 -4.26 3.63 -13.69
N GLU A 65 -4.93 2.47 -13.74
CA GLU A 65 -5.91 2.07 -12.72
C GLU A 65 -5.25 1.85 -11.35
N LEU A 66 -4.07 1.23 -11.32
CA LEU A 66 -3.28 1.06 -10.10
C LEU A 66 -2.88 2.41 -9.50
N ASP A 67 -2.46 3.37 -10.32
CA ASP A 67 -2.09 4.71 -9.85
C ASP A 67 -3.28 5.41 -9.19
N THR A 68 -4.45 5.35 -9.83
CA THR A 68 -5.71 5.89 -9.28
C THR A 68 -6.09 5.21 -7.96
N LEU A 69 -5.98 3.88 -7.89
CA LEU A 69 -6.25 3.10 -6.68
C LEU A 69 -5.27 3.47 -5.56
N THR A 70 -3.98 3.63 -5.89
CA THR A 70 -2.94 4.00 -4.93
C THR A 70 -3.23 5.37 -4.32
N ASN A 71 -3.66 6.35 -5.13
CA ASN A 71 -4.06 7.68 -4.64
C ASN A 71 -5.27 7.62 -3.67
N SER A 72 -6.23 6.73 -3.93
CA SER A 72 -7.36 6.47 -3.01
C SER A 72 -6.87 5.89 -1.67
N TYR A 73 -5.88 5.00 -1.69
CA TYR A 73 -5.30 4.42 -0.49
C TYR A 73 -4.41 5.39 0.28
N ILE A 74 -3.66 6.28 -0.39
CA ILE A 74 -2.94 7.38 0.26
C ILE A 74 -3.93 8.31 0.96
N SER A 75 -5.03 8.69 0.28
CA SER A 75 -6.09 9.51 0.89
C SER A 75 -6.74 8.81 2.09
N ARG A 76 -6.85 7.48 2.07
CA ARG A 76 -7.31 6.67 3.21
C ARG A 76 -6.30 6.70 4.35
N LEU A 77 -5.01 6.57 4.07
CA LEU A 77 -3.93 6.69 5.05
C LEU A 77 -3.94 8.06 5.72
N ASP A 78 -4.14 9.15 4.97
CA ASP A 78 -4.26 10.50 5.53
C ASP A 78 -5.42 10.61 6.53
N ARG A 79 -6.58 10.00 6.21
CA ARG A 79 -7.73 9.95 7.12
C ARG A 79 -7.44 9.13 8.36
N TRP A 80 -6.75 8.00 8.23
CA TRP A 80 -6.34 7.18 9.37
C TRP A 80 -5.36 7.93 10.27
N SER A 81 -4.33 8.57 9.71
CA SER A 81 -3.39 9.40 10.47
C SER A 81 -4.13 10.52 11.20
N GLY A 82 -5.08 11.17 10.53
CA GLY A 82 -5.93 12.20 11.15
C GLY A 82 -6.84 11.65 12.26
N ALA A 83 -7.31 10.41 12.15
CA ALA A 83 -8.09 9.77 13.22
C ALA A 83 -7.21 9.46 14.43
N VAL A 84 -6.04 8.84 14.22
CA VAL A 84 -5.08 8.53 15.30
C VAL A 84 -4.62 9.81 16.02
N ALA A 85 -4.30 10.87 15.26
CA ALA A 85 -3.85 12.14 15.83
C ALA A 85 -4.88 12.79 16.77
N LYS A 86 -6.19 12.60 16.54
CA LYS A 86 -7.23 13.13 17.45
C LYS A 86 -7.21 12.50 18.83
N HIS A 87 -6.64 11.30 18.94
CA HIS A 87 -6.59 10.52 20.17
C HIS A 87 -5.19 10.47 20.78
N ALA A 88 -4.23 11.23 20.25
CA ALA A 88 -2.83 11.20 20.70
C ALA A 88 -2.66 11.61 22.17
N ASP A 89 -3.44 12.59 22.64
CA ASP A 89 -3.40 13.11 24.01
C ASP A 89 -4.40 12.43 24.96
N ALA A 90 -5.14 11.43 24.48
CA ALA A 90 -6.18 10.78 25.28
C ALA A 90 -5.59 9.70 26.19
N ASP A 91 -5.83 9.80 27.51
CA ASP A 91 -5.42 8.78 28.49
C ASP A 91 -6.00 7.39 28.18
N ARG A 92 -7.21 7.35 27.61
CA ARG A 92 -7.88 6.13 27.16
C ARG A 92 -8.76 6.40 25.94
N VAL A 93 -8.71 5.47 24.98
CA VAL A 93 -9.47 5.56 23.73
C VAL A 93 -10.48 4.41 23.69
N TYR A 94 -11.74 4.73 23.45
CA TYR A 94 -12.79 3.72 23.33
C TYR A 94 -12.66 3.00 21.97
N ALA A 95 -12.23 1.75 21.99
CA ALA A 95 -11.87 1.01 20.77
C ALA A 95 -12.98 0.91 19.72
N PRO A 96 -14.27 0.73 20.07
CA PRO A 96 -15.33 0.72 19.05
C PRO A 96 -15.51 2.05 18.33
N ASP A 97 -15.28 3.19 19.00
CA ASP A 97 -15.36 4.51 18.35
C ASP A 97 -14.14 4.71 17.43
N LEU A 98 -12.93 4.33 17.86
CA LEU A 98 -11.72 4.35 17.03
C LEU A 98 -11.85 3.46 15.79
N LEU A 99 -12.26 2.20 15.95
CA LEU A 99 -12.43 1.27 14.84
C LEU A 99 -13.47 1.78 13.84
N LYS A 100 -14.55 2.41 14.33
CA LYS A 100 -15.54 3.06 13.47
C LYS A 100 -14.97 4.25 12.70
N GLU A 101 -14.03 5.00 13.26
CA GLU A 101 -13.31 6.06 12.53
C GLU A 101 -12.35 5.49 11.47
N LEU A 102 -11.75 4.33 11.73
CA LEU A 102 -10.80 3.68 10.81
C LEU A 102 -11.49 2.99 9.63
N VAL A 103 -12.57 2.22 9.86
CA VAL A 103 -13.18 1.39 8.81
C VAL A 103 -14.65 1.69 8.53
N GLY A 104 -15.25 2.64 9.26
CA GLY A 104 -16.67 2.92 9.20
C GLY A 104 -17.50 1.88 9.95
N LYS A 105 -18.80 1.79 9.63
CA LYS A 105 -19.68 0.76 10.19
C LYS A 105 -19.51 -0.53 9.41
N ARG A 106 -18.85 -1.52 10.02
CA ARG A 106 -18.60 -2.85 9.47
C ARG A 106 -18.99 -3.92 10.48
N ASP A 107 -19.30 -5.12 10.01
CA ASP A 107 -19.70 -6.26 10.86
C ASP A 107 -18.53 -6.77 11.71
N ASP A 108 -17.33 -6.86 11.10
CA ASP A 108 -16.08 -7.18 11.79
C ASP A 108 -15.04 -6.10 11.52
N PRO A 109 -15.06 -4.99 12.28
CA PRO A 109 -14.21 -3.85 11.98
C PRO A 109 -12.71 -4.11 12.21
N THR A 110 -12.35 -5.14 12.99
CA THR A 110 -10.94 -5.48 13.21
C THR A 110 -10.39 -6.21 11.99
N VAL A 111 -11.10 -7.24 11.52
CA VAL A 111 -10.72 -7.99 10.31
C VAL A 111 -10.75 -7.11 9.06
N ASP A 112 -11.73 -6.20 8.97
CA ASP A 112 -11.79 -5.27 7.85
C ASP A 112 -10.64 -4.25 7.89
N PHE A 113 -10.20 -3.82 9.07
CA PHE A 113 -9.03 -2.95 9.18
C PHE A 113 -7.76 -3.67 8.74
N GLU A 114 -7.51 -4.89 9.24
CA GLU A 114 -6.38 -5.73 8.82
C GLU A 114 -6.32 -5.90 7.31
N ARG A 115 -7.47 -6.18 6.68
CA ARG A 115 -7.59 -6.30 5.23
C ARG A 115 -7.27 -5.00 4.52
N MET A 116 -7.83 -3.87 4.97
CA MET A 116 -7.59 -2.58 4.35
C MET A 116 -6.11 -2.16 4.47
N VAL A 117 -5.44 -2.49 5.58
CA VAL A 117 -4.00 -2.27 5.76
C VAL A 117 -3.20 -3.13 4.77
N ALA A 118 -3.52 -4.43 4.66
CA ALA A 118 -2.85 -5.32 3.72
C ALA A 118 -2.99 -4.85 2.26
N GLN A 119 -4.20 -4.44 1.85
CA GLN A 119 -4.46 -3.89 0.51
C GLN A 119 -3.69 -2.58 0.26
N THR A 120 -3.61 -1.71 1.26
CA THR A 120 -2.85 -0.45 1.17
C THR A 120 -1.38 -0.72 0.94
N TYR A 121 -0.79 -1.64 1.73
CA TYR A 121 0.60 -2.04 1.56
C TYR A 121 0.87 -2.70 0.20
N GLU A 122 0.00 -3.63 -0.21
CA GLU A 122 0.10 -4.33 -1.50
C GLU A 122 0.10 -3.34 -2.67
N ALA A 123 -0.80 -2.36 -2.66
CA ALA A 123 -0.87 -1.34 -3.71
C ALA A 123 0.40 -0.49 -3.79
N LEU A 124 0.91 -0.02 -2.65
CA LEU A 124 2.14 0.77 -2.59
C LEU A 124 3.35 -0.04 -3.10
N ALA A 125 3.49 -1.28 -2.65
CA ALA A 125 4.57 -2.16 -3.10
C ALA A 125 4.46 -2.49 -4.59
N LEU A 126 3.25 -2.73 -5.10
CA LEU A 126 3.02 -2.98 -6.51
C LEU A 126 3.27 -1.72 -7.36
N ARG A 127 2.91 -0.53 -6.85
CA ARG A 127 3.17 0.75 -7.54
C ARG A 127 4.67 1.00 -7.68
N ALA A 128 5.46 0.73 -6.64
CA ALA A 128 6.92 0.84 -6.71
C ALA A 128 7.50 -0.04 -7.83
N ARG A 129 7.02 -1.29 -7.94
CA ARG A 129 7.43 -2.21 -9.03
C ARG A 129 7.05 -1.68 -10.40
N VAL A 130 5.81 -1.20 -10.54
CA VAL A 130 5.31 -0.65 -11.81
C VAL A 130 6.12 0.59 -12.23
N VAL A 131 6.42 1.50 -11.31
CA VAL A 131 7.26 2.68 -11.57
C VAL A 131 8.60 2.26 -12.17
N VAL A 132 9.29 1.29 -11.55
CA VAL A 132 10.56 0.78 -12.07
C VAL A 132 10.40 0.20 -13.49
N LEU A 133 9.39 -0.63 -13.70
CA LEU A 133 9.14 -1.23 -15.02
C LEU A 133 8.83 -0.17 -16.10
N GLU A 134 8.02 0.83 -15.77
CA GLU A 134 7.68 1.93 -16.69
C GLU A 134 8.92 2.74 -17.09
N LYS A 135 9.80 3.07 -16.13
CA LYS A 135 11.03 3.81 -16.43
C LYS A 135 12.02 2.96 -17.22
N VAL A 136 12.24 1.70 -16.84
CA VAL A 136 13.14 0.80 -17.59
C VAL A 136 12.65 0.58 -19.02
N ALA A 137 11.34 0.41 -19.22
CA ALA A 137 10.75 0.30 -20.56
C ALA A 137 10.92 1.57 -21.41
N ALA A 138 10.78 2.75 -20.78
CA ALA A 138 10.98 4.03 -21.45
C ALA A 138 12.44 4.20 -21.92
N GLU A 139 13.40 3.66 -21.17
CA GLU A 139 14.83 3.70 -21.48
C GLU A 139 15.22 2.70 -22.57
N PHE A 140 14.69 1.48 -22.51
CA PHE A 140 14.85 0.52 -23.59
C PHE A 140 14.39 1.09 -24.94
N SER A 141 13.42 2.01 -24.91
CA SER A 141 12.90 2.70 -26.10
C SER A 141 13.69 3.97 -26.49
N ASN A 142 14.57 4.50 -25.62
CA ASN A 142 15.30 5.76 -25.82
C ASN A 142 16.80 5.64 -25.43
N PRO A 143 17.67 5.11 -26.30
CA PRO A 143 19.06 4.77 -25.97
C PRO A 143 19.98 5.96 -25.63
N HIS A 144 19.50 7.20 -25.78
CA HIS A 144 20.30 8.43 -25.65
C HIS A 144 20.14 9.14 -24.30
N ARG A 145 19.30 8.62 -23.39
CA ARG A 145 19.18 9.16 -22.02
C ARG A 145 20.30 8.63 -21.14
N SER A 146 20.79 9.48 -20.24
CA SER A 146 21.82 9.07 -19.28
C SER A 146 21.19 8.27 -18.14
N LEU A 147 21.88 7.22 -17.71
CA LEU A 147 21.54 6.42 -16.52
C LEU A 147 21.23 7.31 -15.31
N SER A 148 22.02 8.37 -15.12
CA SER A 148 21.87 9.34 -14.03
C SER A 148 20.53 10.08 -14.01
N HIS A 149 19.93 10.35 -15.17
CA HIS A 149 18.63 11.00 -15.24
C HIS A 149 17.51 10.06 -14.76
N ILE A 150 17.60 8.79 -15.15
CA ILE A 150 16.64 7.74 -14.73
C ILE A 150 16.73 7.52 -13.24
N GLU A 151 17.94 7.39 -12.70
CA GLU A 151 18.17 7.22 -11.27
C GLU A 151 17.59 8.38 -10.47
N GLY A 152 17.77 9.62 -10.93
CA GLY A 152 17.20 10.80 -10.27
C GLY A 152 15.67 10.77 -10.21
N VAL A 153 15.02 10.44 -11.33
CA VAL A 153 13.55 10.36 -11.41
C VAL A 153 13.02 9.18 -10.60
N LEU A 154 13.63 8.00 -10.72
CA LEU A 154 13.27 6.81 -9.94
C LEU A 154 13.44 7.05 -8.44
N ARG A 155 14.54 7.70 -8.03
CA ARG A 155 14.77 8.04 -6.63
C ARG A 155 13.66 8.92 -6.10
N SER A 156 13.23 9.94 -6.84
CA SER A 156 12.12 10.80 -6.42
C SER A 156 10.82 10.01 -6.26
N GLU A 157 10.39 9.28 -7.31
CA GLU A 157 9.10 8.58 -7.30
C GLU A 157 9.07 7.42 -6.28
N LEU A 158 10.18 6.70 -6.10
CA LEU A 158 10.28 5.64 -5.10
C LEU A 158 10.37 6.19 -3.67
N SER A 159 10.97 7.36 -3.47
CA SER A 159 11.02 8.01 -2.15
C SER A 159 9.64 8.36 -1.64
N ASP A 160 8.78 8.91 -2.51
CA ASP A 160 7.39 9.25 -2.13
C ASP A 160 6.59 7.99 -1.73
N ILE A 161 6.80 6.87 -2.43
CA ILE A 161 6.16 5.60 -2.10
C ILE A 161 6.69 5.04 -0.76
N ALA A 162 8.01 5.07 -0.56
CA ALA A 162 8.64 4.62 0.68
C ALA A 162 8.24 5.47 1.89
N GLU A 163 8.06 6.78 1.71
CA GLU A 163 7.52 7.66 2.74
C GLU A 163 6.10 7.22 3.14
N ASN A 164 5.23 6.94 2.18
CA ASN A 164 3.87 6.47 2.46
C ASN A 164 3.86 5.08 3.13
N GLN A 165 4.77 4.17 2.76
CA GLN A 165 4.94 2.89 3.46
C GLN A 165 5.39 3.11 4.92
N SER A 166 6.37 4.00 5.13
CA SER A 166 6.84 4.37 6.47
C SER A 166 5.73 5.00 7.32
N ARG A 167 4.90 5.86 6.72
CA ARG A 167 3.72 6.46 7.38
C ARG A 167 2.71 5.40 7.80
N LEU A 168 2.46 4.38 6.97
CA LEU A 168 1.58 3.27 7.33
C LEU A 168 2.14 2.46 8.51
N VAL A 169 3.45 2.19 8.53
CA VAL A 169 4.10 1.48 9.65
C VAL A 169 3.99 2.28 10.95
N ARG A 170 4.34 3.57 10.92
CA ARG A 170 4.23 4.47 12.10
C ARG A 170 2.80 4.52 12.63
N LEU A 171 1.81 4.60 11.74
CA LEU A 171 0.40 4.58 12.13
C LEU A 171 0.04 3.31 12.91
N LEU A 172 0.54 2.14 12.49
CA LEU A 172 0.29 0.89 13.19
C LEU A 172 1.03 0.82 14.53
N GLU A 173 2.23 1.40 14.61
CA GLU A 173 2.98 1.55 15.87
C GLU A 173 2.19 2.42 16.86
N ASP A 174 1.73 3.59 16.43
CA ASP A 174 0.92 4.51 17.25
C ASP A 174 -0.35 3.81 17.77
N LEU A 175 -1.03 3.07 16.90
CA LEU A 175 -2.21 2.28 17.26
C LEU A 175 -1.88 1.14 18.25
N SER A 176 -0.70 0.53 18.16
CA SER A 176 -0.30 -0.58 19.03
C SER A 176 -0.04 -0.15 20.48
N VAL A 177 0.52 1.04 20.66
CA VAL A 177 0.83 1.61 21.98
C VAL A 177 -0.37 2.31 22.61
N MET A 178 -1.37 2.70 21.82
CA MET A 178 -2.59 3.36 22.26
C MET A 178 -3.33 2.57 23.36
N GLN A 179 -3.74 3.26 24.43
CA GLN A 179 -4.47 2.66 25.54
C GLN A 179 -5.95 2.48 25.19
N LEU A 180 -6.28 1.30 24.65
CA LEU A 180 -7.64 0.96 24.24
C LEU A 180 -8.51 0.44 25.40
N ASP A 181 -9.69 1.04 25.58
CA ASP A 181 -10.74 0.59 26.49
C ASP A 181 -11.94 0.02 25.71
N SER A 182 -12.57 -1.00 26.28
CA SER A 182 -13.74 -1.69 25.73
C SER A 182 -15.04 -1.21 26.38
N SER A 183 -14.93 -0.42 27.46
CA SER A 183 -16.04 0.07 28.27
C SER A 183 -16.01 1.59 28.30
N LYS A 184 -17.18 2.24 28.16
CA LYS A 184 -17.34 3.70 28.42
C LYS A 184 -17.39 4.04 29.92
N VAL A 185 -17.44 3.02 30.78
CA VAL A 185 -17.45 3.11 32.25
C VAL A 185 -16.03 2.85 32.75
N PRO A 186 -15.53 3.55 33.80
CA PRO A 186 -14.17 3.39 34.33
C PRO A 186 -14.01 2.05 35.07
N VAL A 187 -14.05 0.96 34.31
CA VAL A 187 -13.81 -0.40 34.77
C VAL A 187 -12.53 -0.83 34.07
N ALA A 188 -11.46 -1.03 34.84
CA ALA A 188 -10.12 -1.35 34.35
C ALA A 188 -10.00 -2.80 33.83
N PHE A 189 -10.91 -3.23 32.97
CA PHE A 189 -10.83 -4.50 32.27
C PHE A 189 -10.86 -4.27 30.76
N ALA A 190 -9.71 -4.49 30.13
CA ALA A 190 -9.62 -4.63 28.69
C ALA A 190 -10.48 -5.84 28.28
N GLY A 191 -11.64 -5.60 27.69
CA GLY A 191 -12.49 -6.64 27.14
C GLY A 191 -11.78 -7.41 26.03
N LYS A 192 -12.25 -8.62 25.71
CA LYS A 192 -11.62 -9.49 24.69
C LYS A 192 -11.36 -8.77 23.36
N GLY A 193 -12.27 -7.88 22.93
CA GLY A 193 -12.15 -7.12 21.69
C GLY A 193 -11.01 -6.08 21.64
N THR A 194 -10.60 -5.51 22.78
CA THR A 194 -9.48 -4.54 22.81
C THR A 194 -8.13 -5.22 22.81
N LEU A 195 -8.02 -6.35 23.52
CA LEU A 195 -6.85 -7.22 23.48
C LEU A 195 -6.61 -7.75 22.06
N THR A 196 -7.67 -8.15 21.33
CA THR A 196 -7.54 -8.58 19.93
C THR A 196 -7.11 -7.45 19.00
N ALA A 197 -7.66 -6.23 19.14
CA ALA A 197 -7.28 -5.10 18.29
C ALA A 197 -5.81 -4.66 18.51
N ARG A 198 -5.35 -4.52 19.76
CA ARG A 198 -3.94 -4.16 20.04
C ARG A 198 -2.97 -5.23 19.54
N THR A 199 -3.33 -6.51 19.73
CA THR A 199 -2.52 -7.64 19.23
C THR A 199 -2.45 -7.60 17.71
N SER A 200 -3.58 -7.35 17.04
CA SER A 200 -3.65 -7.20 15.58
C SER A 200 -2.76 -6.06 15.06
N PHE A 201 -2.86 -4.86 15.63
CA PHE A 201 -2.03 -3.72 15.22
C PHE A 201 -0.53 -3.99 15.40
N SER A 202 -0.16 -4.61 16.53
CA SER A 202 1.23 -4.99 16.82
C SER A 202 1.74 -6.03 15.82
N LEU A 203 0.90 -7.03 15.49
CA LEU A 203 1.23 -8.05 14.50
C LEU A 203 1.39 -7.44 13.10
N LEU A 204 0.47 -6.56 12.69
CA LEU A 204 0.56 -5.86 11.40
C LEU A 204 1.82 -5.01 11.31
N SER A 205 2.11 -4.19 12.33
CA SER A 205 3.34 -3.39 12.39
C SER A 205 4.59 -4.26 12.22
N ARG A 206 4.68 -5.35 13.01
CA ARG A 206 5.80 -6.29 12.91
C ARG A 206 5.90 -6.97 11.55
N MET A 207 4.76 -7.39 10.98
CA MET A 207 4.71 -8.00 9.65
C MET A 207 5.19 -7.02 8.58
N LEU A 208 4.77 -5.75 8.63
CA LEU A 208 5.21 -4.72 7.69
C LEU A 208 6.70 -4.40 7.85
N HIS A 209 7.23 -4.32 9.08
CA HIS A 209 8.67 -4.19 9.32
C HIS A 209 9.50 -5.35 8.78
N SER A 210 8.93 -6.57 8.78
CA SER A 210 9.58 -7.76 8.23
C SER A 210 9.30 -8.00 6.75
N ALA A 211 8.34 -7.27 6.18
CA ALA A 211 8.05 -7.35 4.77
C ALA A 211 9.24 -6.73 4.02
N PRO A 212 9.67 -7.31 2.89
CA PRO A 212 10.71 -6.69 2.10
C PRO A 212 10.24 -5.28 1.75
N ASP A 213 11.05 -4.27 2.08
CA ASP A 213 10.84 -2.90 1.64
C ASP A 213 10.48 -2.92 0.15
N GLY A 214 9.56 -2.05 -0.27
CA GLY A 214 9.43 -1.76 -1.70
C GLY A 214 10.83 -1.48 -2.24
N ILE A 215 11.18 -2.08 -3.39
CA ILE A 215 12.51 -2.11 -4.04
C ILE A 215 13.50 -1.15 -3.36
N PRO A 216 14.55 -1.65 -2.67
CA PRO A 216 15.41 -0.83 -1.84
C PRO A 216 15.83 0.42 -2.62
N ILE A 217 15.56 1.59 -2.04
CA ILE A 217 16.01 2.86 -2.60
C ILE A 217 17.53 2.74 -2.67
N LEU A 218 18.07 2.61 -3.88
CA LEU A 218 19.50 2.54 -4.11
C LEU A 218 20.16 3.77 -3.49
N SER A 219 20.83 3.55 -2.36
CA SER A 219 21.65 4.53 -1.70
C SER A 219 22.98 4.66 -2.45
N GLU A 220 23.77 5.71 -2.19
CA GLU A 220 25.13 5.80 -2.78
C GLU A 220 26.00 4.58 -2.41
N SER A 221 25.71 3.91 -1.29
CA SER A 221 26.33 2.64 -0.88
C SER A 221 25.92 1.42 -1.73
N ASP A 222 24.84 1.50 -2.50
CA ASP A 222 24.36 0.42 -3.37
C ASP A 222 24.82 0.58 -4.83
N GLN A 223 25.73 1.52 -5.11
CA GLN A 223 26.34 1.66 -6.42
C GLN A 223 27.32 0.51 -6.67
N THR A 224 26.97 -0.37 -7.61
CA THR A 224 27.93 -1.32 -8.16
C THR A 224 28.91 -0.54 -9.05
N VAL A 225 30.07 -0.16 -8.51
CA VAL A 225 31.14 0.45 -9.31
C VAL A 225 31.74 -0.63 -10.20
N LEU A 226 31.39 -0.62 -11.48
CA LEU A 226 32.02 -1.46 -12.50
C LEU A 226 33.38 -0.85 -12.85
N GLU A 227 34.45 -1.39 -12.26
CA GLU A 227 35.81 -1.04 -12.68
C GLU A 227 36.08 -1.57 -14.10
N LEU A 228 36.58 -0.70 -14.96
CA LEU A 228 36.89 -1.03 -16.35
C LEU A 228 38.41 -0.99 -16.56
N GLU A 229 38.98 -2.05 -17.12
CA GLU A 229 40.38 -2.12 -17.55
C GLU A 229 40.50 -2.00 -19.08
N PRO A 230 41.55 -1.37 -19.63
CA PRO A 230 41.83 -1.40 -21.05
C PRO A 230 42.20 -2.83 -21.51
N GLY A 231 41.51 -3.32 -22.54
CA GLY A 231 41.73 -4.61 -23.20
C GLY A 231 41.91 -4.46 -24.71
N THR A 232 42.24 -5.57 -25.37
CA THR A 232 42.59 -5.63 -26.81
C THR A 232 41.46 -5.22 -27.76
N GLY A 233 40.23 -5.11 -27.28
CA GLY A 233 39.05 -4.65 -28.04
C GLY A 233 38.36 -3.41 -27.48
N GLY A 234 38.98 -2.70 -26.52
CA GLY A 234 38.36 -1.56 -25.81
C GLY A 234 38.36 -1.76 -24.30
N MET A 235 37.37 -1.23 -23.59
CA MET A 235 37.27 -1.39 -22.13
C MET A 235 36.64 -2.75 -21.77
N LYS A 236 37.17 -3.42 -20.74
CA LYS A 236 36.69 -4.70 -20.21
C LYS A 236 36.34 -4.55 -18.73
N VAL A 237 35.21 -5.12 -18.30
CA VAL A 237 34.78 -5.11 -16.89
C VAL A 237 35.71 -6.00 -16.06
N VAL A 238 36.27 -5.43 -15.00
CA VAL A 238 37.05 -6.14 -13.98
C VAL A 238 36.06 -6.91 -13.11
N LYS A 239 36.19 -8.23 -13.05
CA LYS A 239 35.44 -9.03 -12.07
C LYS A 239 35.97 -8.70 -10.67
N PRO A 240 35.11 -8.38 -9.69
CA PRO A 240 35.57 -8.28 -8.31
C PRO A 240 36.12 -9.63 -7.85
N ALA A 241 37.20 -9.61 -7.06
CA ALA A 241 37.75 -10.81 -6.46
C ALA A 241 36.73 -11.40 -5.47
N GLU A 242 36.57 -12.73 -5.49
CA GLU A 242 35.69 -13.48 -4.58
C GLU A 242 36.04 -13.28 -3.10
#